data_AF-A0A3C0YVM1-F1
#
_entry.id   AF-A0A3C0YVM1-F1
#
_cell.length_a   1.000
_cell.length_b   1.000
_cell.length_c   1.000
_cell.angle_alpha   90.00
_cell.angle_beta   90.00
_cell.angle_gamma   90.00
#
_symmetry.space_group_name_H-M   'P 1'
#
loop_
_entity.id
_entity.type
_entity.pdbx_description
1 polymer ?
#
loop_
_entity_poly.entity_id
_entity_poly.type
_entity_poly.pdbx_seq_one_letter_code
_entity_poly.pdbx_strand_id
1 'polypeptide(L)'
;MRRAPLTPYTMYALEATEFAKGQGKFDEFHLGMYKALWEDSKNLGDFDVIRDVAEECELDWKDLHECLESRHYEETVMGQFQEAVDYGITGIPGFIIGNVLFTGARPYGIFKAVTDKVIEERADVSRAE
;
A
#
# COMPACT_ATOMS: atom_id res chain seq x y z
N MET A 1 -15.58 -6.87 7.26
CA MET A 1 -14.70 -7.55 6.28
C MET A 1 -15.37 -8.84 5.83
N ARG A 2 -15.72 -8.94 4.56
CA ARG A 2 -16.10 -10.20 3.90
C ARG A 2 -14.82 -10.78 3.29
N ARG A 3 -14.56 -12.05 3.55
CA ARG A 3 -13.39 -12.73 2.96
C ARG A 3 -13.74 -13.08 1.51
N ALA A 4 -12.97 -12.55 0.56
CA ALA A 4 -13.13 -12.90 -0.84
C ALA A 4 -12.93 -14.41 -1.06
N PRO A 5 -13.71 -15.04 -1.95
CA PRO A 5 -13.61 -16.48 -2.22
C PRO A 5 -12.32 -16.87 -2.97
N LEU A 6 -11.68 -15.90 -3.62
CA LEU A 6 -10.43 -16.04 -4.37
C LEU A 6 -9.38 -15.09 -3.78
N THR A 7 -8.13 -15.54 -3.69
CA THR A 7 -6.99 -14.63 -3.47
C THR A 7 -6.66 -13.96 -4.80
N PRO A 8 -6.88 -12.64 -4.96
CA PRO A 8 -6.66 -11.96 -6.23
C PRO A 8 -5.17 -11.88 -6.57
N TYR A 9 -4.86 -11.84 -7.86
CA TYR A 9 -3.55 -11.39 -8.34
C TYR A 9 -3.52 -9.86 -8.30
N THR A 10 -2.90 -9.29 -7.26
CA THR A 10 -3.01 -7.86 -6.95
C THR A 10 -2.03 -6.96 -7.71
N MET A 11 -1.13 -7.49 -8.55
CA MET A 11 -0.12 -6.66 -9.23
C MET A 11 -0.76 -5.53 -10.05
N TYR A 12 -1.83 -5.83 -10.81
CA TYR A 12 -2.54 -4.79 -11.57
C TYR A 12 -3.14 -3.70 -10.67
N ALA A 13 -3.69 -4.06 -9.52
CA ALA A 13 -4.20 -3.09 -8.55
C ALA A 13 -3.08 -2.24 -7.93
N LEU A 14 -1.90 -2.82 -7.70
CA LEU A 14 -0.73 -2.10 -7.18
C LEU A 14 -0.17 -1.12 -8.23
N GLU A 15 -0.09 -1.54 -9.49
CA GLU A 15 0.34 -0.66 -10.60
C GLU A 15 -0.67 0.48 -10.83
N ALA A 16 -1.97 0.19 -10.80
CA ALA A 16 -3.01 1.22 -10.86
C ALA A 16 -2.94 2.20 -9.67
N THR A 17 -2.49 1.73 -8.51
CA THR A 17 -2.27 2.59 -7.34
C THR A 17 -1.11 3.57 -7.58
N GLU A 18 -0.01 3.15 -8.22
CA GLU A 18 1.08 4.06 -8.59
C GLU A 18 0.66 5.08 -9.65
N PHE A 19 -0.16 4.68 -10.62
CA PHE A 19 -0.78 5.61 -11.56
C PHE A 19 -1.65 6.66 -10.84
N ALA A 20 -2.56 6.22 -9.96
CA ALA A 20 -3.43 7.11 -9.19
C ALA A 20 -2.63 8.09 -8.31
N LYS A 21 -1.52 7.62 -7.73
CA LYS A 21 -0.58 8.44 -6.95
C LYS A 21 0.07 9.53 -7.81
N GLY A 22 0.48 9.21 -9.03
CA GLY A 22 1.00 10.19 -10.00
C GLY A 22 0.00 11.31 -10.33
N GLN A 23 -1.31 11.03 -10.20
CA GLN A 23 -2.39 11.98 -10.43
C GLN A 23 -2.92 12.65 -9.14
N GLY A 24 -2.31 12.38 -7.98
CA GLY A 24 -2.75 12.94 -6.71
C GLY A 24 -4.07 12.36 -6.17
N LYS A 25 -4.47 11.18 -6.64
CA LYS A 25 -5.70 10.46 -6.27
C LYS A 25 -5.43 9.16 -5.51
N PHE A 26 -4.27 9.08 -4.84
CA PHE A 26 -3.81 7.87 -4.15
C PHE A 26 -4.81 7.42 -3.09
N ASP A 27 -5.23 8.32 -2.19
CA ASP A 27 -6.05 7.96 -1.04
C ASP A 27 -7.44 7.48 -1.49
N GLU A 28 -8.07 8.19 -2.43
CA GLU A 28 -9.39 7.84 -2.97
C GLU A 28 -9.35 6.47 -3.66
N PHE A 29 -8.38 6.26 -4.56
CA PHE A 29 -8.24 5.02 -5.29
C PHE A 29 -7.90 3.84 -4.35
N HIS A 30 -6.97 4.06 -3.42
CA HIS A 30 -6.56 3.05 -2.44
C HIS A 30 -7.75 2.59 -1.57
N LEU A 31 -8.54 3.54 -1.07
CA LEU A 31 -9.75 3.23 -0.29
C LEU A 31 -10.81 2.53 -1.14
N GLY A 32 -10.98 2.93 -2.40
CA GLY A 32 -11.88 2.27 -3.35
C GLY A 32 -11.50 0.80 -3.58
N MET A 33 -10.22 0.51 -3.80
CA MET A 33 -9.72 -0.86 -3.95
C MET A 33 -9.85 -1.69 -2.66
N TYR A 34 -9.62 -1.06 -1.51
CA TYR A 34 -9.86 -1.69 -0.20
C TYR A 34 -11.31 -2.10 -0.03
N LYS A 35 -12.25 -1.21 -0.35
CA LYS A 35 -13.69 -1.49 -0.29
C LYS A 35 -14.06 -2.62 -1.26
N ALA A 36 -13.60 -2.55 -2.51
CA ALA A 36 -13.84 -3.55 -3.53
C ALA A 36 -13.46 -4.96 -3.05
N LEU A 37 -12.29 -5.11 -2.40
CA LEU A 37 -11.84 -6.40 -1.87
C LEU A 37 -12.57 -6.81 -0.58
N TRP A 38 -12.60 -5.93 0.42
CA TRP A 38 -12.92 -6.30 1.79
C TRP A 38 -14.39 -6.12 2.17
N GLU A 39 -15.16 -5.37 1.40
CA GLU A 39 -16.59 -5.16 1.61
C GLU A 39 -17.40 -5.83 0.52
N ASP A 40 -16.99 -5.64 -0.73
CA ASP A 40 -17.73 -6.10 -1.91
C ASP A 40 -17.26 -7.46 -2.45
N SER A 41 -16.16 -8.00 -1.93
CA SER A 41 -15.61 -9.32 -2.32
C SER A 41 -15.28 -9.43 -3.82
N LYS A 42 -14.92 -8.32 -4.47
CA LYS A 42 -14.51 -8.25 -5.87
C LYS A 42 -13.07 -8.75 -6.06
N ASN A 43 -12.76 -9.23 -7.26
CA ASN A 43 -11.43 -9.68 -7.66
C ASN A 43 -10.59 -8.48 -8.13
N LEU A 44 -9.56 -8.09 -7.36
CA LEU A 44 -8.69 -6.97 -7.73
C LEU A 44 -7.72 -7.26 -8.90
N GLY A 45 -7.67 -8.50 -9.39
CA GLY A 45 -6.93 -8.85 -10.61
C GLY A 45 -7.75 -8.64 -11.90
N ASP A 46 -9.00 -8.21 -11.78
CA ASP A 46 -9.91 -7.97 -12.91
C ASP A 46 -9.88 -6.49 -13.33
N PHE A 47 -9.66 -6.24 -14.63
CA PHE A 47 -9.58 -4.90 -15.19
C PHE A 47 -10.92 -4.16 -15.10
N ASP A 48 -12.05 -4.87 -15.17
CA ASP A 48 -13.36 -4.23 -15.02
C ASP A 48 -13.53 -3.67 -13.60
N VAL A 49 -13.05 -4.38 -12.58
CA VAL A 49 -13.07 -3.91 -11.18
C VAL A 49 -12.16 -2.70 -11.00
N ILE A 50 -10.97 -2.72 -11.60
CA ILE A 50 -10.02 -1.59 -11.54
C ILE A 50 -10.60 -0.36 -12.27
N ARG A 51 -11.21 -0.56 -13.44
CA ARG A 51 -11.88 0.51 -14.20
C ARG A 51 -12.95 1.18 -13.37
N ASP A 52 -13.87 0.40 -12.79
CA ASP A 52 -14.98 0.94 -12.00
C ASP A 52 -14.46 1.86 -10.88
N VAL A 53 -13.42 1.42 -10.15
CA VAL A 53 -12.82 2.22 -9.07
C VAL A 53 -12.06 3.43 -9.61
N ALA A 54 -11.36 3.30 -10.74
CA ALA A 54 -10.63 4.40 -11.38
C ALA A 54 -11.59 5.52 -11.82
N GLU A 55 -12.69 5.18 -12.47
CA GLU A 55 -13.71 6.13 -12.92
C GLU A 55 -14.40 6.83 -11.75
N GLU A 56 -14.70 6.11 -10.66
CA GLU A 56 -15.21 6.70 -9.40
C GLU A 56 -14.24 7.73 -8.80
N CYS A 57 -12.93 7.57 -9.03
CA CYS A 57 -11.87 8.47 -8.56
C CYS A 57 -11.52 9.57 -9.57
N GLU A 58 -12.25 9.68 -10.68
CA GLU A 58 -12.00 10.61 -11.79
C GLU A 58 -10.64 10.39 -12.50
N LEU A 59 -10.14 9.15 -12.49
CA LEU A 59 -8.96 8.77 -13.26
C LEU A 59 -9.34 8.39 -14.69
N ASP A 60 -8.55 8.82 -15.67
CA ASP A 60 -8.76 8.43 -17.07
C ASP A 60 -8.46 6.94 -17.27
N TRP A 61 -9.50 6.15 -17.55
CA TRP A 61 -9.35 4.71 -17.76
C TRP A 61 -8.50 4.37 -18.98
N LYS A 62 -8.55 5.16 -20.05
CA LYS A 62 -7.80 4.86 -21.26
C LYS A 62 -6.30 4.94 -21.00
N ASP A 63 -5.87 6.01 -20.33
CA ASP A 63 -4.47 6.20 -19.95
C ASP A 63 -4.01 5.13 -18.94
N LEU A 64 -4.84 4.85 -17.92
CA LEU A 64 -4.55 3.79 -16.95
C LEU A 64 -4.44 2.41 -17.63
N HIS A 65 -5.37 2.08 -18.52
CA HIS A 65 -5.38 0.81 -19.22
C HIS A 65 -4.11 0.62 -20.06
N GLU A 66 -3.67 1.66 -20.77
CA GLU A 66 -2.41 1.61 -21.52
C GLU A 66 -1.20 1.36 -20.59
N CYS A 67 -1.16 1.99 -19.42
CA CYS A 67 -0.14 1.71 -18.40
C CYS A 67 -0.20 0.26 -17.88
N LEU A 68 -1.40 -0.29 -17.66
CA LEU A 68 -1.58 -1.66 -17.17
C LEU A 68 -1.21 -2.71 -18.24
N GLU A 69 -1.60 -2.50 -19.50
CA GLU A 69 -1.25 -3.38 -20.62
C GLU A 69 0.26 -3.40 -20.88
N SER A 70 0.90 -2.24 -20.79
CA SER A 70 2.35 -2.11 -20.97
C SER A 70 3.18 -2.49 -19.74
N ARG A 71 2.54 -2.83 -18.61
CA ARG A 71 3.20 -3.13 -17.32
C ARG A 71 4.08 -1.95 -16.85
N HIS A 72 3.66 -0.73 -17.14
CA HIS A 72 4.48 0.47 -16.98
C HIS A 72 5.05 0.64 -15.56
N TYR A 73 4.26 0.27 -14.53
CA TYR A 73 4.64 0.40 -13.13
C TYR A 73 5.19 -0.88 -12.50
N GLU A 74 5.32 -1.98 -13.26
CA GLU A 74 5.74 -3.27 -12.72
C GLU A 74 7.12 -3.18 -12.04
N GLU A 75 8.10 -2.56 -12.70
CA GLU A 75 9.43 -2.37 -12.11
C GLU A 75 9.38 -1.53 -10.83
N THR A 76 8.52 -0.50 -10.80
CA THR A 76 8.35 0.36 -9.61
C THR A 76 7.79 -0.46 -8.44
N VAL A 77 6.71 -1.20 -8.67
CA VAL A 77 6.06 -2.03 -7.63
C VAL A 77 7.01 -3.12 -7.13
N MET A 78 7.73 -3.79 -8.04
CA MET A 78 8.71 -4.82 -7.67
C MET A 78 9.92 -4.24 -6.94
N GLY A 79 10.37 -3.04 -7.32
CA GLY A 79 11.44 -2.31 -6.63
C GLY A 79 11.05 -1.96 -5.19
N GLN A 80 9.84 -1.42 -4.97
CA GLN A 80 9.31 -1.14 -3.64
C GLN A 80 9.16 -2.41 -2.79
N PHE A 81 8.71 -3.51 -3.41
CA PHE A 81 8.65 -4.81 -2.73
C PHE A 81 10.04 -5.28 -2.29
N GLN A 82 11.04 -5.20 -3.18
CA GLN A 82 12.41 -5.61 -2.85
C GLN A 82 13.02 -4.72 -1.78
N GLU A 83 12.80 -3.41 -1.83
CA GLU A 83 13.21 -2.47 -0.79
C GLU A 83 12.64 -2.88 0.58
N ALA A 84 11.35 -3.22 0.64
CA ALA A 84 10.74 -3.69 1.88
C ALA A 84 11.39 -4.99 2.40
N VAL A 85 11.70 -5.93 1.51
CA VAL A 85 12.40 -7.18 1.85
C VAL A 85 13.80 -6.90 2.38
N ASP A 86 14.54 -5.96 1.77
CA ASP A 86 15.89 -5.57 2.18
C ASP A 86 15.89 -4.90 3.58
N TYR A 87 14.82 -4.20 3.94
CA TYR A 87 14.59 -3.71 5.30
C TYR A 87 14.18 -4.81 6.30
N GLY A 88 14.03 -6.06 5.87
CA GLY A 88 13.62 -7.19 6.70
C GLY A 88 12.11 -7.31 6.91
N ILE A 89 11.29 -6.59 6.14
CA ILE A 89 9.83 -6.73 6.19
C ILE A 89 9.45 -8.07 5.54
N THR A 90 8.84 -8.95 6.34
CA THR A 90 8.45 -10.31 5.92
C THR A 90 6.93 -10.51 5.85
N GLY A 91 6.15 -9.47 6.13
CA GLY A 91 4.69 -9.53 6.09
C GLY A 91 4.02 -8.17 6.25
N ILE A 92 2.76 -8.09 5.82
CA ILE A 92 1.96 -6.87 5.83
C ILE A 92 0.82 -6.89 6.88
N PRO A 93 0.42 -5.74 7.43
CA PRO A 93 1.13 -4.46 7.33
C PRO A 93 2.46 -4.50 8.11
N GLY A 94 3.50 -3.85 7.57
CA GLY A 94 4.83 -3.74 8.17
C GLY A 94 5.15 -2.27 8.47
N PHE A 95 5.83 -2.02 9.59
CA PHE A 95 6.11 -0.67 10.07
C PHE A 95 7.56 -0.54 10.55
N ILE A 96 8.21 0.55 10.17
CA ILE A 96 9.52 0.95 10.65
C ILE A 96 9.37 2.31 11.34
N ILE A 97 9.72 2.39 12.62
CA ILE A 97 9.74 3.64 13.39
C ILE A 97 11.11 3.75 14.04
N GLY A 98 11.92 4.71 13.58
CA GLY A 98 13.33 4.79 14.00
C GLY A 98 14.10 3.52 13.62
N ASN A 99 14.67 2.86 14.63
CA ASN A 99 15.37 1.58 14.50
C ASN A 99 14.48 0.36 14.79
N VAL A 100 13.18 0.55 15.06
CA VAL A 100 12.26 -0.53 15.43
C VAL A 100 11.44 -0.95 14.21
N LEU A 101 11.55 -2.22 13.85
CA LEU A 101 10.73 -2.89 12.84
C LEU A 101 9.70 -3.81 13.52
N PHE A 102 8.44 -3.74 13.09
CA PHE A 102 7.41 -4.70 13.51
C PHE A 102 6.34 -4.91 12.43
N THR A 103 5.70 -6.08 12.44
CA THR A 103 4.66 -6.46 11.47
C THR A 103 3.33 -6.84 12.15
N GLY A 104 2.28 -6.84 11.34
CA GLY A 104 0.90 -7.17 11.71
C GLY A 104 0.07 -5.95 12.11
N ALA A 105 -1.25 -6.09 12.04
CA ALA A 105 -2.17 -5.07 12.56
C ALA A 105 -2.05 -5.02 14.09
N ARG A 106 -1.28 -4.04 14.60
CA ARG A 106 -1.06 -3.83 16.04
C ARG A 106 -2.03 -2.78 16.59
N PRO A 107 -2.37 -2.84 17.89
CA PRO A 107 -3.18 -1.80 18.51
C PRO A 107 -2.37 -0.50 18.65
N TYR A 108 -3.08 0.64 18.68
CA TYR A 108 -2.48 1.98 18.81
C TYR A 108 -1.44 2.10 19.94
N GLY A 109 -1.65 1.44 21.08
CA GLY A 109 -0.72 1.47 22.21
C GLY A 109 0.70 1.01 21.86
N ILE A 110 0.85 0.06 20.93
CA ILE A 110 2.17 -0.39 20.46
C ILE A 110 2.85 0.73 19.66
N PHE A 111 2.13 1.38 18.75
CA PHE A 111 2.66 2.50 17.98
C PHE A 111 3.10 3.65 18.87
N LYS A 112 2.30 3.99 19.89
CA LYS A 112 2.65 5.03 20.85
C LYS A 112 3.93 4.66 21.62
N ALA A 113 3.98 3.45 22.20
CA ALA A 113 5.12 3.01 22.99
C ALA A 113 6.43 2.97 22.18
N VAL A 114 6.38 2.48 20.94
CA VAL A 114 7.56 2.47 20.05
C VAL A 114 8.00 3.89 19.71
N THR A 115 7.05 4.78 19.38
CA THR A 115 7.34 6.18 19.07
C THR A 115 7.96 6.92 20.26
N ASP A 116 7.38 6.77 21.45
CA ASP A 116 7.90 7.39 22.68
C ASP A 116 9.36 6.95 22.92
N LYS A 117 9.63 5.64 22.83
CA LYS A 117 10.98 5.07 23.00
C LYS A 117 11.98 5.65 22.00
N VAL A 118 11.62 5.73 20.72
CA VAL A 118 12.51 6.25 19.65
C VAL A 118 12.81 7.74 19.86
N ILE A 119 11.84 8.50 20.35
CA ILE A 119 12.03 9.93 20.68
C ILE A 119 12.97 10.09 21.87
N GLU A 120 12.80 9.29 22.92
CA GLU A 120 13.70 9.28 24.09
C GLU A 120 15.15 8.93 23.70
N GLU A 121 15.35 7.85 22.94
CA GLU A 121 16.68 7.44 22.45
C GLU A 121 17.37 8.55 21.64
N ARG A 122 16.62 9.28 20.80
CA ARG A 122 17.18 10.42 20.03
C ARG A 122 17.52 11.62 20.91
N ALA A 123 16.70 11.91 21.92
CA ALA A 123 16.94 13.02 22.84
C ALA A 123 18.21 12.77 23.68
N ASP A 124 18.45 11.53 24.11
CA ASP A 124 19.64 11.16 24.88
C ASP A 124 20.93 11.23 24.03
N VAL A 125 20.87 10.83 22.75
CA VAL A 125 22.01 11.00 21.82
C VAL A 125 22.34 12.49 21.62
N SER A 126 21.34 13.34 21.42
CA SER A 126 21.55 14.79 21.24
C SER A 126 22.09 15.53 22.48
N ARG A 127 21.98 14.93 23.67
CA ARG A 127 22.49 15.48 24.93
C ARG A 127 23.91 15.01 25.26
N ALA A 128 24.37 13.95 24.60
CA ALA A 128 25.71 13.40 24.76
C ALA A 128 26.74 14.05 23.80
N GLU A 129 26.28 14.83 22.82
CA GLU A 129 27.06 15.65 21.88
C GLU A 129 27.16 17.12 22.36
#